data_AF-A0A962WVD1-F1
#
_entry.id   AF-A0A962WVD1-F1
#
_cell.length_a   1.000
_cell.length_b   1.000
_cell.length_c   1.000
_cell.angle_alpha   90.00
_cell.angle_beta   90.00
_cell.angle_gamma   90.00
#
_symmetry.space_group_name_H-M   'P 1'
#
loop_
_entity.id
_entity.type
_entity.pdbx_description
1 polymer ?
#
loop_
_entity_poly.entity_id
_entity_poly.type
_entity_poly.pdbx_seq_one_letter_code
_entity_poly.pdbx_strand_id
1 'polypeptide(L)'
;MFAGCFAATLLTLQAAGISLLKPGQLSAGSLPRAPAVTPTTAYITDAGGFSDSSTVLTRIDRTPLFFEQNIGQENDDIVFTSITPNYRLALTRSAADLTLKPKADTPEQPQTSTYQQIRIQPLGINNNSEIVGLNRLQSTSSYFNSARPSEWLRGAAHFSGVKYKNIYQDIDLEYYGNRQRIEYDFIVKAGADPSVIQLSLTALTK
;
A
#
# COMPACT_ATOMS: atom_id res chain seq x y z
N MET A 1 -3.31 -11.84 -42.96
CA MET A 1 -4.44 -12.77 -43.08
C MET A 1 -4.31 -13.81 -41.97
N PHE A 2 -5.35 -13.94 -41.14
CA PHE A 2 -5.68 -14.98 -40.16
C PHE A 2 -4.69 -15.24 -39.00
N ALA A 3 -5.02 -14.89 -37.75
CA ALA A 3 -6.00 -15.53 -36.83
C ALA A 3 -5.51 -16.92 -36.36
N GLY A 4 -5.14 -17.07 -35.08
CA GLY A 4 -6.00 -17.74 -34.08
C GLY A 4 -5.71 -19.25 -34.07
N CYS A 5 -5.98 -20.08 -33.08
CA CYS A 5 -6.51 -20.03 -31.72
C CYS A 5 -6.57 -21.51 -31.26
N PHE A 6 -6.74 -21.77 -29.96
CA PHE A 6 -7.14 -23.05 -29.31
C PHE A 6 -6.17 -24.25 -29.36
N ALA A 7 -5.65 -24.75 -28.24
CA ALA A 7 -6.26 -25.44 -27.07
C ALA A 7 -6.28 -26.98 -27.23
N ALA A 8 -6.44 -27.64 -26.07
CA ALA A 8 -6.83 -29.04 -25.82
C ALA A 8 -5.66 -30.03 -25.58
N THR A 9 -5.41 -30.43 -24.32
CA THR A 9 -5.85 -31.67 -23.61
C THR A 9 -5.09 -32.95 -24.06
N LEU A 10 -4.78 -33.98 -23.28
CA LEU A 10 -5.42 -34.61 -22.12
C LEU A 10 -4.44 -35.65 -21.47
N LEU A 11 -4.64 -35.93 -20.18
CA LEU A 11 -4.52 -37.21 -19.43
C LEU A 11 -3.25 -38.10 -19.47
N THR A 12 -2.83 -38.59 -18.28
CA THR A 12 -3.07 -40.00 -17.89
C THR A 12 -3.09 -40.21 -16.36
N LEU A 13 -3.92 -41.17 -15.97
CA LEU A 13 -4.33 -41.67 -14.66
C LEU A 13 -3.25 -42.56 -13.98
N GLN A 14 -3.30 -42.69 -12.65
CA GLN A 14 -3.61 -43.99 -12.01
C GLN A 14 -4.00 -43.87 -10.54
N ALA A 15 -4.87 -44.79 -10.13
CA ALA A 15 -5.69 -44.82 -8.93
C ALA A 15 -5.15 -45.78 -7.86
N ALA A 16 -5.64 -45.65 -6.62
CA ALA A 16 -6.20 -46.77 -5.84
C ALA A 16 -6.72 -46.28 -4.48
N GLY A 17 -7.88 -46.80 -4.04
CA GLY A 17 -8.32 -46.75 -2.65
C GLY A 17 -9.81 -46.47 -2.44
N ILE A 18 -10.67 -47.42 -2.83
CA ILE A 18 -12.10 -47.42 -2.51
C ILE A 18 -12.29 -47.95 -1.09
N SER A 19 -13.09 -47.27 -0.27
CA SER A 19 -13.80 -47.90 0.84
C SER A 19 -15.20 -47.29 0.96
N LEU A 20 -16.22 -48.16 0.83
CA LEU A 20 -17.65 -47.85 0.83
C LEU A 20 -18.22 -47.91 2.26
N LEU A 21 -18.97 -46.90 2.69
CA LEU A 21 -19.94 -47.02 3.79
C LEU A 21 -21.22 -46.17 3.52
N LYS A 22 -22.31 -46.91 3.27
CA LYS A 22 -23.77 -46.72 3.49
C LYS A 22 -24.46 -45.34 3.28
N PRO A 23 -25.63 -45.31 2.58
CA PRO A 23 -26.52 -44.15 2.54
C PRO A 23 -27.52 -44.17 3.71
N GLY A 24 -27.68 -43.04 4.41
CA GLY A 24 -28.69 -42.92 5.46
C GLY A 24 -28.75 -41.54 6.11
N GLN A 25 -29.88 -40.87 5.86
CA GLN A 25 -30.51 -39.79 6.63
C GLN A 25 -29.95 -38.36 6.50
N LEU A 26 -30.67 -37.56 5.70
CA LEU A 26 -30.72 -36.11 5.80
C LEU A 26 -31.43 -35.73 7.11
N SER A 27 -30.69 -35.11 8.03
CA SER A 27 -31.24 -34.36 9.15
C SER A 27 -30.64 -32.96 9.09
N ALA A 28 -31.51 -31.95 9.12
CA ALA A 28 -31.12 -30.54 9.16
C ALA A 28 -30.51 -30.24 10.54
N GLY A 29 -29.21 -30.47 10.67
CA GLY A 29 -28.40 -30.09 11.82
C GLY A 29 -27.69 -28.75 11.57
N SER A 30 -27.83 -27.84 12.52
CA SER A 30 -27.16 -26.53 12.58
C SER A 30 -25.69 -26.60 12.14
N LEU A 31 -25.27 -25.64 11.29
CA LEU A 31 -23.87 -25.48 10.89
C LEU A 31 -22.96 -25.42 12.14
N PRO A 32 -21.83 -26.16 12.17
CA PRO A 32 -20.91 -26.05 13.28
C PRO A 32 -20.33 -24.63 13.31
N ARG A 33 -20.44 -23.99 14.48
CA ARG A 33 -19.66 -22.79 14.82
C ARG A 33 -18.19 -23.11 14.54
N ALA A 34 -17.55 -22.33 13.66
CA ALA A 34 -16.11 -22.44 13.42
C ALA A 34 -15.39 -22.47 14.79
N PRO A 35 -14.41 -23.38 15.01
CA PRO A 35 -13.69 -23.42 16.27
C PRO A 35 -13.14 -22.03 16.53
N ALA A 36 -13.31 -21.55 17.77
CA ALA A 36 -12.67 -20.33 18.22
C ALA A 36 -11.17 -20.50 17.94
N VAL A 37 -10.65 -19.74 16.98
CA VAL A 37 -9.20 -19.60 16.82
C VAL A 37 -8.78 -18.76 18.00
N THR A 38 -8.45 -19.42 19.11
CA THR A 38 -7.68 -18.80 20.19
C THR A 38 -6.45 -18.21 19.51
N PRO A 39 -6.14 -16.90 19.65
CA PRO A 39 -4.85 -16.42 19.22
C PRO A 39 -3.81 -17.24 19.98
N THR A 40 -3.10 -18.11 19.29
CA THR A 40 -1.89 -18.73 19.82
C THR A 40 -0.90 -17.59 19.96
N THR A 41 -0.83 -17.02 21.16
CA THR A 41 0.33 -16.27 21.61
C THR A 41 1.52 -17.22 21.48
N ALA A 42 2.30 -17.07 20.42
CA ALA A 42 3.62 -17.69 20.36
C ALA A 42 4.48 -16.99 21.42
N TYR A 43 4.56 -17.60 22.61
CA TYR A 43 5.63 -17.28 23.54
C TYR A 43 6.93 -17.70 22.89
N ILE A 44 7.74 -16.74 22.45
CA ILE A 44 9.15 -16.98 22.17
C ILE A 44 9.77 -17.40 23.50
N THR A 45 9.90 -18.72 23.71
CA THR A 45 10.77 -19.27 24.74
C THR A 45 12.09 -19.55 24.06
N ASP A 46 12.92 -18.51 23.97
CA ASP A 46 14.36 -18.72 23.82
C ASP A 46 15.04 -18.21 25.09
N ALA A 47 15.64 -19.15 25.82
CA ALA A 47 16.45 -18.88 26.98
C ALA A 47 17.84 -18.47 26.49
N GLY A 48 17.96 -17.20 26.07
CA GLY A 48 19.20 -16.60 25.60
C GLY A 48 18.99 -15.09 25.43
N GLY A 49 19.74 -14.29 26.19
CA GLY A 49 19.44 -12.88 26.43
C GLY A 49 19.14 -12.03 25.19
N PHE A 50 17.95 -11.42 25.16
CA PHE A 50 17.69 -10.21 24.40
C PHE A 50 18.41 -9.03 25.07
N SER A 51 19.72 -8.95 24.86
CA SER A 51 20.51 -7.76 25.16
C SER A 51 21.07 -7.21 23.87
N ASP A 52 20.21 -6.88 22.89
CA ASP A 52 20.59 -5.86 21.91
C ASP A 52 19.40 -5.22 21.20
N SER A 53 18.78 -4.22 21.84
CA SER A 53 17.78 -3.36 21.22
C SER A 53 18.31 -2.60 19.98
N SER A 54 19.64 -2.59 19.75
CA SER A 54 20.25 -1.94 18.59
C SER A 54 19.99 -2.70 17.28
N THR A 55 19.88 -4.03 17.30
CA THR A 55 19.78 -4.88 16.09
C THR A 55 18.38 -4.84 15.45
N VAL A 56 17.33 -4.55 16.23
CA VAL A 56 15.96 -4.34 15.72
C VAL A 56 15.84 -2.98 15.03
N LEU A 57 16.52 -1.95 15.54
CA LEU A 57 16.55 -0.61 14.96
C LEU A 57 17.34 -0.58 13.63
N THR A 58 18.36 -1.44 13.47
CA THR A 58 19.15 -1.60 12.22
C THR A 58 18.45 -2.40 11.11
N ARG A 59 17.17 -2.76 11.29
CA ARG A 59 16.33 -3.31 10.21
C ARG A 59 15.26 -2.34 9.74
N ILE A 60 14.84 -1.42 10.61
CA ILE A 60 13.87 -0.36 10.27
C ILE A 60 14.48 0.64 9.28
N ASP A 61 15.79 0.92 9.42
CA ASP A 61 16.59 1.76 8.53
C ASP A 61 16.75 1.21 7.08
N ARG A 62 16.40 -0.05 6.84
CA ARG A 62 16.48 -0.71 5.52
C ARG A 62 15.13 -1.08 4.94
N THR A 63 14.03 -0.64 5.56
CA THR A 63 12.71 -0.90 5.00
C THR A 63 12.57 -0.11 3.70
N PRO A 64 12.37 -0.78 2.54
CA PRO A 64 12.24 -0.08 1.28
C PRO A 64 11.02 0.83 1.35
N LEU A 65 11.18 2.09 0.93
CA LEU A 65 10.06 3.00 0.76
C LEU A 65 9.13 2.41 -0.30
N PHE A 66 7.86 2.30 0.03
CA PHE A 66 6.83 1.85 -0.90
C PHE A 66 5.64 2.81 -0.88
N PHE A 67 4.86 2.72 -1.95
CA PHE A 67 3.57 3.36 -2.11
C PHE A 67 2.50 2.28 -2.02
N GLU A 68 1.62 2.39 -1.04
CA GLU A 68 0.50 1.51 -0.86
C GLU A 68 -0.73 2.06 -1.58
N GLN A 69 -1.40 1.22 -2.36
CA GLN A 69 -2.63 1.55 -3.05
C GLN A 69 -3.79 1.72 -2.09
N ASN A 70 -4.59 2.78 -2.27
CA ASN A 70 -5.88 2.91 -1.59
C ASN A 70 -6.90 1.94 -2.21
N ILE A 71 -7.39 1.00 -1.40
CA ILE A 71 -8.49 0.08 -1.70
C ILE A 71 -9.71 0.31 -0.80
N GLY A 72 -9.76 1.46 -0.12
CA GLY A 72 -10.80 1.88 0.81
C GLY A 72 -10.33 2.08 2.26
N GLN A 73 -9.03 1.95 2.54
CA GLN A 73 -8.48 2.17 3.88
C GLN A 73 -8.24 3.65 4.21
N GLU A 74 -8.28 4.52 3.19
CA GLU A 74 -8.12 5.97 3.27
C GLU A 74 -9.32 6.68 2.60
N ASN A 75 -9.39 8.00 2.74
CA ASN A 75 -10.36 8.83 1.99
C ASN A 75 -10.23 8.62 0.47
N ASP A 76 -11.35 8.60 -0.24
CA ASP A 76 -11.46 8.35 -1.69
C ASP A 76 -10.66 9.30 -2.59
N ASP A 77 -10.29 10.49 -2.11
CA ASP A 77 -9.40 11.40 -2.88
C ASP A 77 -7.93 10.93 -2.87
N ILE A 78 -7.53 10.12 -1.88
CA ILE A 78 -6.19 9.55 -1.77
C ILE A 78 -6.12 8.30 -2.65
N VAL A 79 -5.15 8.24 -3.55
CA VAL A 79 -4.94 7.11 -4.47
C VAL A 79 -3.82 6.20 -3.98
N PHE A 80 -2.75 6.80 -3.45
CA PHE A 80 -1.62 6.08 -2.86
C PHE A 80 -1.13 6.76 -1.59
N THR A 81 -0.58 5.99 -0.66
CA THR A 81 0.07 6.52 0.54
C THR A 81 1.46 5.94 0.67
N SER A 82 2.42 6.76 1.12
CA SER A 82 3.71 6.28 1.59
C SER A 82 3.93 6.72 3.03
N ILE A 83 4.39 5.80 3.88
CA ILE A 83 4.61 6.04 5.31
C ILE A 83 6.07 5.79 5.61
N THR A 84 6.73 6.80 6.17
CA THR A 84 8.09 6.69 6.68
C THR A 84 8.12 6.93 8.20
N PRO A 85 9.25 6.68 8.87
CA PRO A 85 9.39 7.03 10.28
C PRO A 85 9.10 8.51 10.56
N ASN A 86 9.44 9.42 9.64
CA ASN A 86 9.43 10.87 9.88
C ASN A 86 8.24 11.61 9.26
N TYR A 87 7.61 11.06 8.23
CA TYR A 87 6.49 11.71 7.54
C TYR A 87 5.57 10.69 6.89
N ARG A 88 4.35 11.14 6.57
CA ARG A 88 3.41 10.45 5.69
C ARG A 88 3.21 11.30 4.45
N LEU A 89 3.23 10.66 3.27
CA LEU A 89 2.81 11.28 2.02
C LEU A 89 1.51 10.65 1.56
N ALA A 90 0.48 11.46 1.34
CA ALA A 90 -0.72 11.08 0.61
C ALA A 90 -0.67 11.64 -0.80
N LEU A 91 -0.77 10.76 -1.79
CA LEU A 91 -0.87 11.11 -3.20
C LEU A 91 -2.35 11.10 -3.59
N THR A 92 -2.90 12.28 -3.86
CA THR A 92 -4.29 12.46 -4.28
C THR A 92 -4.39 12.58 -5.79
N ARG A 93 -5.60 12.79 -6.31
CA ARG A 93 -5.80 13.03 -7.75
C ARG A 93 -5.12 14.31 -8.25
N SER A 94 -4.89 15.28 -7.37
CA SER A 94 -4.40 16.61 -7.76
C SER A 94 -3.25 17.15 -6.90
N ALA A 95 -2.84 16.47 -5.84
CA ALA A 95 -1.84 16.97 -4.92
C ALA A 95 -1.03 15.85 -4.24
N ALA A 96 0.11 16.26 -3.69
CA ALA A 96 0.93 15.50 -2.77
C ALA A 96 0.85 16.18 -1.38
N ASP A 97 0.20 15.52 -0.43
CA ASP A 97 0.04 16.01 0.94
C ASP A 97 1.05 15.33 1.86
N LEU A 98 2.06 16.11 2.27
CA LEU A 98 3.12 15.68 3.18
C LEU A 98 2.76 16.09 4.61
N THR A 99 2.57 15.12 5.49
CA THR A 99 2.39 15.35 6.93
C THR A 99 3.68 14.97 7.66
N LEU A 100 4.37 15.95 8.22
CA LEU A 100 5.56 15.73 9.05
C LEU A 100 5.13 15.26 10.44
N LYS A 101 5.80 14.25 10.98
CA LYS A 101 5.61 13.87 12.38
C LYS A 101 6.37 14.87 13.26
N PRO A 102 5.77 15.32 14.38
CA PRO A 102 6.47 16.18 15.33
C PRO A 102 7.77 15.54 15.78
N LYS A 103 8.86 16.31 15.79
CA LYS A 103 10.09 15.89 16.44
C LYS A 103 9.92 16.14 17.94
N ALA A 104 10.12 15.12 18.77
CA ALA A 104 10.11 15.32 20.21
C ALA A 104 11.33 16.17 20.60
N ASP A 105 11.10 17.42 21.00
CA ASP A 105 12.19 18.33 21.35
C ASP A 105 12.76 18.04 22.77
N THR A 106 11.97 17.48 23.69
CA THR A 106 12.43 17.01 25.01
C THR A 106 11.38 16.11 25.70
N PRO A 107 11.76 15.18 26.60
CA PRO A 107 10.82 14.26 27.27
C PRO A 107 9.82 14.92 28.25
N GLU A 108 10.05 16.18 28.66
CA GLU A 108 9.37 16.79 29.81
C GLU A 108 8.40 17.94 29.50
N GLN A 109 8.18 18.29 28.22
CA GLN A 109 7.22 19.35 27.86
C GLN A 109 5.92 18.80 27.26
N PRO A 110 4.74 19.31 27.67
CA PRO A 110 3.46 18.97 27.04
C PRO A 110 3.54 19.30 25.54
N GLN A 111 3.47 18.26 24.72
CA GLN A 111 3.58 18.35 23.27
C GLN A 111 2.39 19.16 22.73
N THR A 112 2.60 20.44 22.39
CA THR A 112 1.75 21.07 21.36
C THR A 112 2.08 20.36 20.05
N SER A 113 1.35 19.29 19.76
CA SER A 113 1.57 18.38 18.64
C SER A 113 1.11 19.06 17.35
N THR A 114 1.79 20.14 16.96
CA THR A 114 1.51 20.84 15.72
C THR A 114 2.07 20.00 14.58
N TYR A 115 1.19 19.22 13.95
CA TYR A 115 1.53 18.59 12.68
C TYR A 115 1.75 19.68 11.65
N GLN A 116 2.93 19.67 11.04
CA GLN A 116 3.18 20.50 9.88
C GLN A 116 2.73 19.72 8.65
N GLN A 117 1.68 20.21 8.00
CA GLN A 117 1.25 19.67 6.72
C GLN A 117 1.72 20.60 5.60
N ILE A 118 2.36 20.03 4.60
CA ILE A 118 2.78 20.73 3.38
C ILE A 118 2.00 20.10 2.23
N ARG A 119 1.21 20.91 1.54
CA ARG A 119 0.54 20.52 0.30
C ARG A 119 1.36 21.00 -0.88
N ILE A 120 1.71 20.06 -1.76
CA ILE A 120 2.37 20.31 -3.04
C ILE A 120 1.33 20.04 -4.13
N GLN A 121 0.98 21.06 -4.89
CA GLN A 121 -0.08 20.96 -5.89
C GLN A 121 0.43 21.42 -7.26
N PRO A 122 0.52 20.53 -8.26
CA PRO A 122 0.68 20.94 -9.64
C PRO A 122 -0.58 21.68 -10.10
N LEU A 123 -0.39 22.86 -10.69
CA LEU A 123 -1.49 23.73 -11.13
C LEU A 123 -1.76 23.51 -12.61
N GLY A 124 -3.02 23.65 -13.03
CA GLY A 124 -3.41 23.51 -14.44
C GLY A 124 -3.33 22.08 -14.99
N ILE A 125 -3.39 21.08 -14.10
CA ILE A 125 -3.31 19.67 -14.51
C ILE A 125 -4.50 19.22 -15.33
N ASN A 126 -4.28 18.17 -16.13
CA ASN A 126 -5.32 17.35 -16.70
C ASN A 126 -5.98 16.49 -15.61
N ASN A 127 -7.19 16.85 -15.19
CA ASN A 127 -7.95 16.12 -14.15
C ASN A 127 -8.33 14.69 -14.54
N ASN A 128 -8.19 14.31 -15.82
CA ASN A 128 -8.40 12.95 -16.31
C ASN A 128 -7.08 12.16 -16.40
N SER A 129 -5.98 12.67 -15.84
CA SER A 129 -4.71 11.94 -15.74
C SER A 129 -4.93 10.56 -15.11
N GLU A 130 -4.43 9.53 -15.77
CA GLU A 130 -4.43 8.18 -15.22
C GLU A 130 -3.33 8.07 -14.17
N ILE A 131 -3.64 7.53 -12.98
CA ILE A 131 -2.69 7.39 -11.88
C ILE A 131 -2.45 5.90 -11.66
N VAL A 132 -1.21 5.45 -11.80
CA VAL A 132 -0.83 4.03 -11.75
C VAL A 132 0.36 3.79 -10.84
N GLY A 133 0.37 2.64 -10.16
CA GLY A 133 1.54 2.18 -9.43
C GLY A 133 2.61 1.63 -10.37
N LEU A 134 3.88 1.91 -10.08
CA LEU A 134 5.04 1.44 -10.82
C LEU A 134 5.73 0.31 -10.07
N ASN A 135 6.20 -0.70 -10.81
CA ASN A 135 6.95 -1.86 -10.30
C ASN A 135 6.32 -2.44 -9.03
N ARG A 136 5.20 -3.14 -9.20
CA ARG A 136 4.48 -3.79 -8.10
C ARG A 136 5.43 -4.67 -7.30
N LEU A 137 5.45 -4.46 -5.98
CA LEU A 137 6.24 -5.23 -5.04
C LEU A 137 5.47 -6.50 -4.64
N GLN A 138 6.20 -7.46 -4.06
CA GLN A 138 5.59 -8.69 -3.54
C GLN A 138 4.83 -8.44 -2.23
N SER A 139 5.15 -7.37 -1.50
CA SER A 139 4.50 -7.01 -0.25
C SER A 139 3.11 -6.41 -0.46
N THR A 140 2.25 -6.63 0.54
CA THR A 140 0.89 -6.08 0.60
C THR A 140 0.50 -5.81 2.04
N SER A 141 -0.43 -4.89 2.27
CA SER A 141 -1.06 -4.67 3.57
C SER A 141 -2.47 -5.23 3.65
N SER A 142 -2.93 -5.54 4.87
CA SER A 142 -4.32 -5.91 5.16
C SER A 142 -4.80 -5.18 6.42
N TYR A 143 -6.04 -4.72 6.39
CA TYR A 143 -6.66 -3.90 7.42
C TYR A 143 -7.84 -4.65 8.03
N PHE A 144 -7.72 -4.91 9.33
CA PHE A 144 -8.71 -5.62 10.16
C PHE A 144 -9.30 -4.66 11.20
N ASN A 145 -9.66 -3.46 10.77
CA ASN A 145 -10.15 -2.35 11.61
C ASN A 145 -11.65 -2.39 11.89
N SER A 146 -12.38 -3.39 11.38
CA SER A 146 -13.80 -3.62 11.66
C SER A 146 -14.03 -4.92 12.42
N ALA A 147 -15.07 -4.93 13.27
CA ALA A 147 -15.58 -6.13 13.94
C ALA A 147 -16.20 -7.14 12.96
N ARG A 148 -16.56 -6.72 11.73
CA ARG A 148 -17.14 -7.61 10.71
C ARG A 148 -16.06 -8.10 9.73
N PRO A 149 -15.79 -9.42 9.65
CA PRO A 149 -14.78 -9.93 8.73
C PRO A 149 -15.03 -9.67 7.24
N SER A 150 -16.29 -9.42 6.86
CA SER A 150 -16.69 -9.04 5.50
C SER A 150 -16.27 -7.62 5.13
N GLU A 151 -15.97 -6.77 6.12
CA GLU A 151 -15.51 -5.39 5.94
C GLU A 151 -13.98 -5.29 5.98
N TRP A 152 -13.26 -6.41 6.14
CA TRP A 152 -11.81 -6.42 6.14
C TRP A 152 -11.24 -6.16 4.75
N LEU A 153 -10.32 -5.21 4.67
CA LEU A 153 -9.59 -4.92 3.43
C LEU A 153 -8.33 -5.77 3.42
N ARG A 154 -8.08 -6.47 2.32
CA ARG A 154 -6.94 -7.40 2.21
C ARG A 154 -6.18 -7.15 0.92
N GLY A 155 -4.87 -7.29 1.00
CA GLY A 155 -4.02 -7.30 -0.18
C GLY A 155 -3.85 -5.95 -0.85
N ALA A 156 -3.87 -4.84 -0.09
CA ALA A 156 -3.50 -3.53 -0.61
C ALA A 156 -2.07 -3.61 -1.17
N ALA A 157 -1.94 -3.42 -2.49
CA ALA A 157 -0.68 -3.68 -3.19
C ALA A 157 0.34 -2.57 -2.93
N HIS A 158 1.61 -2.96 -2.84
CA HIS A 158 2.72 -2.02 -2.72
C HIS A 158 3.44 -1.85 -4.05
N PHE A 159 3.97 -0.65 -4.26
CA PHE A 159 4.66 -0.23 -5.49
C PHE A 159 5.92 0.53 -5.14
N SER A 160 6.93 0.47 -6.01
CA SER A 160 8.17 1.25 -5.81
C SER A 160 8.02 2.74 -6.17
N GLY A 161 6.97 3.06 -6.93
CA GLY A 161 6.66 4.42 -7.36
C GLY A 161 5.21 4.56 -7.84
N VAL A 162 4.82 5.77 -8.19
CA VAL A 162 3.49 6.12 -8.71
C VAL A 162 3.68 7.07 -9.89
N LYS A 163 2.93 6.85 -10.97
CA LYS A 163 2.93 7.69 -12.17
C LYS A 163 1.58 8.32 -12.40
N TYR A 164 1.58 9.63 -12.61
CA TYR A 164 0.49 10.41 -13.17
C TYR A 164 0.78 10.56 -14.66
N LYS A 165 0.04 9.83 -15.50
CA LYS A 165 0.22 9.83 -16.94
C LYS A 165 -0.48 11.03 -17.57
N ASN A 166 0.26 11.78 -18.37
CA ASN A 166 -0.25 12.95 -19.09
C ASN A 166 -0.92 13.95 -18.13
N ILE A 167 -0.22 14.23 -17.01
CA ILE A 167 -0.65 15.21 -16.01
C ILE A 167 -0.69 16.62 -16.61
N TYR A 168 0.23 16.89 -17.54
CA TYR A 168 0.07 17.89 -18.59
C TYR A 168 0.14 17.19 -19.95
N GLN A 169 -0.25 17.90 -21.01
CA GLN A 169 -0.12 17.36 -22.35
C GLN A 169 1.33 16.93 -22.62
N ASP A 170 1.53 15.64 -22.87
CA ASP A 170 2.81 14.98 -23.15
C ASP A 170 3.85 15.07 -22.02
N ILE A 171 3.40 15.31 -20.77
CA ILE A 171 4.25 15.29 -19.57
C ILE A 171 3.66 14.34 -18.54
N ASP A 172 4.47 13.40 -18.07
CA ASP A 172 4.11 12.54 -16.94
C ASP A 172 4.75 13.08 -15.64
N LEU A 173 4.16 12.79 -14.48
CA LEU A 173 4.77 13.03 -13.17
C LEU A 173 4.95 11.70 -12.46
N GLU A 174 6.18 11.40 -12.04
CA GLU A 174 6.48 10.20 -11.27
C GLU A 174 6.90 10.56 -9.84
N TYR A 175 6.41 9.82 -8.86
CA TYR A 175 6.89 9.81 -7.48
C TYR A 175 7.57 8.47 -7.20
N TYR A 176 8.74 8.47 -6.55
CA TYR A 176 9.46 7.25 -6.22
C TYR A 176 10.29 7.40 -4.94
N GLY A 177 10.73 6.27 -4.39
CA GLY A 177 11.60 6.23 -3.22
C GLY A 177 13.09 6.21 -3.57
N ASN A 178 13.88 7.06 -2.92
CA ASN A 178 15.33 7.05 -2.95
C ASN A 178 15.89 7.15 -1.53
N ARG A 179 16.53 6.08 -1.02
CA ARG A 179 17.18 6.07 0.32
C ARG A 179 16.33 6.69 1.44
N GLN A 180 15.07 6.24 1.56
CA GLN A 180 14.02 6.72 2.50
C GLN A 180 13.45 8.13 2.24
N ARG A 181 13.89 8.79 1.18
CA ARG A 181 13.33 10.06 0.72
C ARG A 181 12.38 9.79 -0.43
N ILE A 182 11.32 10.57 -0.50
CA ILE A 182 10.48 10.61 -1.68
C ILE A 182 11.06 11.67 -2.62
N GLU A 183 11.20 11.29 -3.87
CA GLU A 183 11.59 12.16 -4.98
C GLU A 183 10.45 12.18 -6.00
N TYR A 184 10.47 13.18 -6.87
CA TYR A 184 9.53 13.31 -7.96
C TYR A 184 10.23 13.83 -9.21
N ASP A 185 9.78 13.39 -10.38
CA ASP A 185 10.29 13.83 -11.68
C ASP A 185 9.14 14.14 -12.64
N PHE A 186 9.27 15.24 -13.39
CA PHE A 186 8.44 15.52 -14.58
C PHE A 186 9.14 14.97 -15.82
N ILE A 187 8.50 14.01 -16.47
CA ILE A 187 9.01 13.36 -17.67
C ILE A 187 8.41 14.05 -18.88
N VAL A 188 9.17 14.97 -19.44
CA VAL A 188 8.79 15.79 -20.59
C VAL A 188 9.06 15.01 -21.87
N LYS A 189 8.01 14.61 -22.59
CA LYS A 189 8.15 13.92 -23.88
C LYS A 189 8.54 14.93 -24.98
N ALA A 190 9.04 14.42 -26.09
CA ALA A 190 9.47 15.26 -27.21
C ALA A 190 8.33 16.17 -27.70
N GLY A 191 8.59 17.47 -27.82
CA GLY A 191 7.62 18.47 -28.27
C GLY A 191 6.67 18.99 -27.19
N ALA A 192 6.70 18.45 -25.97
CA ALA A 192 5.94 18.99 -24.85
C ALA A 192 6.51 20.34 -24.40
N ASP A 193 5.64 21.26 -23.96
CA ASP A 193 6.03 22.56 -23.42
C ASP A 193 6.21 22.49 -21.90
N PRO A 194 7.44 22.54 -21.37
CA PRO A 194 7.69 22.46 -19.93
C PRO A 194 7.27 23.74 -19.17
N SER A 195 7.02 24.86 -19.85
CA SER A 195 6.67 26.14 -19.19
C SER A 195 5.30 26.10 -18.51
N VAL A 196 4.47 25.11 -18.84
CA VAL A 196 3.16 24.87 -18.22
C VAL A 196 3.26 24.30 -16.80
N ILE A 197 4.42 23.75 -16.42
CA ILE A 197 4.62 23.15 -15.10
C ILE A 197 4.68 24.26 -14.05
N GLN A 198 3.68 24.29 -13.17
CA GLN A 198 3.60 25.22 -12.05
C GLN A 198 3.25 24.47 -10.78
N LEU A 199 3.97 24.75 -9.69
CA LEU A 199 3.75 24.13 -8.39
C LEU A 199 3.30 25.18 -7.38
N SER A 200 2.21 24.90 -6.67
CA SER A 200 1.84 25.61 -5.45
C SER A 200 2.34 24.82 -4.24
N LEU A 201 2.97 25.52 -3.30
CA LEU A 201 3.38 24.99 -2.01
C LEU A 201 2.60 25.72 -0.91
N THR A 202 1.78 25.00 -0.17
CA THR A 202 1.02 25.57 0.95
C THR A 202 1.35 24.82 2.23
N ALA A 203 1.79 25.56 3.26
CA ALA A 203 1.94 25.02 4.60
C ALA A 203 0.66 25.26 5.41
N LEU A 204 0.18 24.21 6.08
CA LEU A 204 -0.93 24.28 7.03
C LEU A 204 -0.36 23.95 8.42
N THR A 205 -0.54 24.89 9.33
CA THR A 205 -0.21 24.74 10.75
C THR A 205 -1.51 24.44 11.49
N LYS A 206 -1.56 23.32 12.22
CA LYS A 206 -2.76 22.92 12.98
C LYS A 206 -2.47 22.73 14.46
#